data_AF-A0A7W1QXZ5-F1
#
_entry.id   AF-A0A7W1QXZ5-F1
#
_cell.length_a   1.000
_cell.length_b   1.000
_cell.length_c   1.000
_cell.angle_alpha   90.00
_cell.angle_beta   90.00
_cell.angle_gamma   90.00
#
_symmetry.space_group_name_H-M   'P 1'
#
loop_
_entity.id
_entity.type
_entity.pdbx_description
1 polymer ?
#
loop_
_entity_poly.entity_id
_entity_poly.type
_entity_poly.pdbx_seq_one_letter_code
_entity_poly.pdbx_strand_id
1 'polypeptide(L)'
;DEPDYVLIRLEFVGVKDGVRKRLRYDIVDKFDEATNLSAMMRTTAFPASIIAQMMAKGEVKMRGATPQEQAIDAEKFVAELARRNINITESEISG
;
A
#
# COMPACT_ATOMS: atom_id res chain seq x y z
N ASP A 1 19.48 6.43 -15.70
CA ASP A 1 18.54 6.70 -14.61
C ASP A 1 19.22 6.45 -13.28
N GLU A 2 19.17 7.45 -12.39
CA GLU A 2 19.69 7.32 -11.03
C GLU A 2 18.68 6.55 -10.16
N PRO A 3 19.14 5.78 -9.16
CA PRO A 3 18.23 5.09 -8.23
C PRO A 3 17.28 6.08 -7.54
N ASP A 4 15.98 5.76 -7.53
CA ASP A 4 14.94 6.51 -6.83
C ASP A 4 14.47 5.81 -5.56
N TYR A 5 13.79 6.59 -4.72
CA TYR A 5 13.16 6.14 -3.48
C TYR A 5 11.73 6.69 -3.40
N VAL A 6 10.84 5.90 -2.82
CA VAL A 6 9.47 6.32 -2.50
C VAL A 6 9.23 6.08 -1.01
N LEU A 7 8.81 7.13 -0.30
CA LEU A 7 8.32 7.05 1.08
C LEU A 7 6.84 7.44 1.09
N ILE A 8 5.99 6.52 1.54
CA ILE A 8 4.60 6.81 1.88
C ILE A 8 4.48 6.67 3.39
N ARG A 9 4.05 7.75 4.06
CA ARG A 9 3.86 7.79 5.51
C ARG A 9 2.44 8.22 5.84
N LEU A 10 1.75 7.40 6.61
CA LEU A 10 0.48 7.75 7.24
C LEU A 10 0.71 7.92 8.73
N GLU A 11 0.24 9.02 9.30
CA GLU A 11 0.22 9.23 10.74
C GLU A 11 -1.21 9.40 11.22
N PHE A 12 -1.60 8.58 12.18
CA PHE A 12 -2.88 8.65 12.85
C PHE A 12 -2.63 9.17 14.27
N VAL A 13 -3.30 10.25 14.65
CA VAL A 13 -3.24 10.81 15.99
C VAL A 13 -4.64 10.82 16.57
N GLY A 14 -4.80 10.21 17.74
CA GLY A 14 -6.11 10.10 18.36
C GLY A 14 -6.03 9.76 19.84
N VAL A 15 -7.18 9.52 20.43
CA VAL A 15 -7.31 9.04 21.81
C VAL A 15 -7.88 7.63 21.76
N LYS A 16 -7.21 6.68 22.41
CA LYS A 16 -7.68 5.31 22.58
C LYS A 16 -7.53 4.98 24.06
N ASP A 17 -8.60 4.48 24.66
CA ASP A 17 -8.65 4.14 26.09
C ASP A 17 -8.25 5.32 27.01
N GLY A 18 -8.66 6.54 26.63
CA GLY A 18 -8.36 7.77 27.38
C GLY A 18 -6.93 8.31 27.23
N VAL A 19 -6.05 7.58 26.51
CA VAL A 19 -4.64 7.98 26.29
C VAL A 19 -4.47 8.49 24.87
N ARG A 20 -3.76 9.62 24.72
CA ARG A 20 -3.35 10.14 23.41
C ARG A 20 -2.32 9.19 22.81
N LYS A 21 -2.62 8.67 21.62
CA LYS A 21 -1.76 7.75 20.88
C LYS A 21 -1.44 8.30 19.49
N ARG A 22 -0.28 7.90 18.98
CA ARG A 22 0.12 8.13 17.59
C ARG A 22 0.50 6.80 16.97
N LEU A 23 -0.07 6.50 15.82
CA LEU A 23 0.20 5.31 15.02
C LEU A 23 0.78 5.75 13.68
N ARG A 24 1.84 5.09 13.21
CA ARG A 24 2.51 5.42 11.95
C ARG A 24 2.63 4.19 11.07
N TYR A 25 2.21 4.34 9.82
CA TYR A 25 2.36 3.31 8.79
C TYR A 25 3.31 3.85 7.72
N ASP A 26 4.35 3.09 7.40
CA ASP A 26 5.36 3.47 6.42
C ASP A 26 5.47 2.41 5.29
N ILE A 27 5.55 2.88 4.04
CA ILE A 27 6.08 2.13 2.91
C ILE A 27 7.38 2.81 2.50
N VAL A 28 8.48 2.06 2.48
CA VAL A 28 9.77 2.51 1.98
C VAL A 28 10.16 1.60 0.82
N ASP A 29 10.04 2.11 -0.41
CA ASP A 29 10.44 1.40 -1.62
C ASP A 29 11.66 2.09 -2.25
N LYS A 30 12.49 1.29 -2.92
CA LYS A 30 13.71 1.76 -3.57
C LYS A 30 13.85 1.10 -4.94
N PHE A 31 14.66 1.73 -5.79
CA PHE A 31 15.06 1.15 -7.06
C PHE A 31 15.48 -0.33 -6.89
N ASP A 32 14.96 -1.18 -7.77
CA ASP A 32 15.21 -2.61 -7.78
C ASP A 32 16.24 -2.98 -8.84
N GLU A 33 17.47 -3.23 -8.40
CA GLU A 33 18.56 -3.63 -9.30
C GLU A 33 18.31 -4.97 -9.98
N ALA A 34 17.54 -5.89 -9.37
CA ALA A 34 17.30 -7.21 -9.93
C ALA A 34 16.31 -7.18 -11.10
N THR A 35 15.32 -6.29 -11.03
CA THR A 35 14.29 -6.14 -12.08
C THR A 35 14.49 -4.89 -12.95
N ASN A 36 15.45 -4.04 -12.59
CA ASN A 36 15.70 -2.73 -13.20
C ASN A 36 14.45 -1.82 -13.20
N LEU A 37 13.62 -1.95 -12.16
CA LEU A 37 12.43 -1.14 -11.97
C LEU A 37 12.67 -0.06 -10.91
N SER A 38 12.25 1.16 -11.23
CA SER A 38 12.27 2.28 -10.28
C SER A 38 11.24 2.07 -9.16
N ALA A 39 11.49 2.67 -7.99
CA ALA A 39 10.55 2.71 -6.87
C ALA A 39 9.21 3.31 -7.29
N MET A 40 9.23 4.42 -8.05
CA MET A 40 8.02 5.03 -8.62
C MET A 40 7.26 4.09 -9.56
N MET A 41 7.97 3.34 -10.43
CA MET A 41 7.33 2.39 -11.33
C MET A 41 6.64 1.27 -10.56
N ARG A 42 7.32 0.68 -9.56
CA ARG A 42 6.78 -0.39 -8.72
C ARG A 42 5.56 0.07 -7.93
N THR A 43 5.68 1.18 -7.21
CA THR A 43 4.62 1.73 -6.35
C THR A 43 3.41 2.26 -7.13
N THR A 44 3.53 2.47 -8.45
CA THR A 44 2.42 2.86 -9.32
C THR A 44 1.79 1.64 -10.01
N ALA A 45 2.60 0.85 -10.71
CA ALA A 45 2.11 -0.20 -11.61
C ALA A 45 1.63 -1.45 -10.85
N PHE A 46 2.25 -1.78 -9.71
CA PHE A 46 1.88 -2.99 -8.97
C PHE A 46 0.49 -2.87 -8.35
N PRO A 47 0.12 -1.79 -7.63
CA PRO A 47 -1.26 -1.56 -7.20
C PRO A 47 -2.29 -1.70 -8.32
N ALA A 48 -2.05 -1.04 -9.46
CA ALA A 48 -2.96 -1.06 -10.61
C ALA A 48 -3.12 -2.49 -11.18
N SER A 49 -2.01 -3.22 -11.33
CA SER A 49 -2.02 -4.61 -11.81
C SER A 49 -2.72 -5.56 -10.84
N ILE A 50 -2.54 -5.39 -9.53
CA ILE A 50 -3.21 -6.20 -8.51
C ILE A 50 -4.73 -6.02 -8.62
N ILE A 51 -5.21 -4.78 -8.65
CA ILE A 51 -6.65 -4.49 -8.75
C ILE A 51 -7.22 -5.06 -10.05
N ALA A 52 -6.53 -4.88 -11.18
CA ALA A 52 -6.96 -5.46 -12.46
C ALA A 52 -7.08 -7.00 -12.40
N GLN A 53 -6.12 -7.68 -11.73
CA GLN A 53 -6.18 -9.13 -11.53
C GLN A 53 -7.33 -9.55 -10.61
N MET A 54 -7.59 -8.80 -9.52
CA MET A 54 -8.74 -9.06 -8.63
C MET A 54 -10.07 -8.91 -9.39
N MET A 55 -10.19 -7.91 -10.25
CA MET A 55 -11.35 -7.74 -11.14
C MET A 55 -11.50 -8.92 -12.10
N ALA A 56 -10.42 -9.34 -12.75
CA ALA A 56 -10.41 -10.46 -13.70
C ALA A 56 -10.79 -11.79 -13.05
N LYS A 57 -10.39 -12.01 -11.78
CA LYS A 57 -10.78 -13.19 -10.97
C LYS A 57 -12.21 -13.13 -10.46
N GLY A 58 -12.93 -12.02 -10.68
CA GLY A 58 -14.29 -11.82 -10.17
C GLY A 58 -14.37 -11.58 -8.67
N GLU A 59 -13.27 -11.15 -8.04
CA GLU A 59 -13.22 -10.83 -6.60
C GLU A 59 -13.88 -9.49 -6.30
N VAL A 60 -13.86 -8.56 -7.26
CA VAL A 60 -14.54 -7.26 -7.18
C VAL A 60 -15.99 -7.38 -7.62
N LYS A 61 -16.94 -7.21 -6.68
CA LYS A 61 -18.38 -7.41 -6.94
C LYS A 61 -19.09 -6.14 -7.38
N MET A 62 -18.67 -4.97 -6.87
CA MET A 62 -19.26 -3.69 -7.24
C MET A 62 -18.98 -3.39 -8.73
N ARG A 63 -19.94 -2.79 -9.43
CA ARG A 63 -19.88 -2.51 -10.87
C ARG A 63 -19.98 -1.01 -11.12
N GLY A 64 -19.39 -0.55 -12.22
CA GLY A 64 -19.36 0.86 -12.62
C GLY A 64 -18.09 1.57 -12.11
N ALA A 65 -18.10 2.91 -12.19
CA ALA A 65 -17.01 3.74 -11.68
C ALA A 65 -17.19 3.93 -10.16
N THR A 66 -16.47 3.12 -9.38
CA THR A 66 -16.64 3.05 -7.92
C THR A 66 -15.33 3.37 -7.21
N PRO A 67 -15.37 4.04 -6.04
CA PRO A 67 -14.16 4.30 -5.25
C PRO A 67 -13.48 2.99 -4.83
N GLN A 68 -12.17 2.90 -5.00
CA GLN A 68 -11.43 1.66 -4.70
C GLN A 68 -11.54 1.25 -3.22
N GLU A 69 -11.60 2.20 -2.30
CA GLU A 69 -11.73 1.97 -0.86
C GLU A 69 -13.06 1.33 -0.46
N GLN A 70 -14.05 1.32 -1.36
CA GLN A 70 -15.33 0.64 -1.18
C GLN A 70 -15.42 -0.67 -1.96
N ALA A 71 -14.72 -0.77 -3.09
CA ALA A 71 -14.87 -1.88 -4.03
C ALA A 71 -13.83 -2.99 -3.85
N ILE A 72 -12.66 -2.67 -3.28
CA ILE A 72 -11.52 -3.57 -3.17
C ILE A 72 -11.37 -4.07 -1.73
N ASP A 73 -11.19 -5.38 -1.57
CA ASP A 73 -10.85 -6.00 -0.30
C ASP A 73 -9.43 -5.57 0.12
N ALA A 74 -9.36 -4.75 1.17
CA ALA A 74 -8.11 -4.13 1.62
C ALA A 74 -7.09 -5.17 2.12
N GLU A 75 -7.54 -6.20 2.82
CA GLU A 75 -6.63 -7.22 3.37
C GLU A 75 -5.96 -8.02 2.25
N LYS A 76 -6.74 -8.45 1.25
CA LYS A 76 -6.21 -9.15 0.07
C LYS A 76 -5.28 -8.27 -0.75
N PHE A 77 -5.63 -7.00 -0.92
CA PHE A 77 -4.80 -6.06 -1.65
C PHE A 77 -3.44 -5.85 -0.95
N VAL A 78 -3.43 -5.63 0.36
CA VAL A 78 -2.20 -5.49 1.16
C VAL A 78 -1.37 -6.78 1.12
N ALA A 79 -2.00 -7.95 1.17
CA ALA A 79 -1.29 -9.23 1.04
C ALA A 79 -0.61 -9.38 -0.33
N GLU A 80 -1.26 -8.95 -1.42
CA GLU A 80 -0.65 -8.97 -2.76
C GLU A 80 0.49 -7.95 -2.93
N LEU A 81 0.43 -6.80 -2.24
CA LEU A 81 1.56 -5.87 -2.17
C LEU A 81 2.77 -6.49 -1.46
N ALA A 82 2.55 -7.10 -0.30
CA ALA A 82 3.60 -7.79 0.46
C ALA A 82 4.24 -8.92 -0.37
N ARG A 83 3.44 -9.68 -1.13
CA ARG A 83 3.94 -10.73 -2.06
C ARG A 83 4.87 -10.18 -3.16
N ARG A 84 4.78 -8.87 -3.47
CA ARG A 84 5.65 -8.16 -4.42
C ARG A 84 6.71 -7.30 -3.71
N ASN A 85 6.98 -7.60 -2.44
CA ASN A 85 7.95 -6.89 -1.60
C ASN A 85 7.66 -5.40 -1.42
N ILE A 86 6.39 -4.97 -1.54
CA ILE A 86 5.95 -3.64 -1.11
C ILE A 86 5.32 -3.81 0.27
N ASN A 87 6.09 -3.55 1.32
CA ASN A 87 5.70 -3.82 2.69
C ASN A 87 5.20 -2.55 3.40
N ILE A 88 4.07 -2.67 4.10
CA ILE A 88 3.57 -1.65 5.02
C ILE A 88 4.08 -1.99 6.41
N THR A 89 4.83 -1.08 7.03
CA THR A 89 5.36 -1.24 8.39
C THR A 89 4.56 -0.38 9.36
N GLU A 90 3.96 -1.00 10.37
CA GLU A 90 3.22 -0.33 11.43
C GLU A 90 4.12 -0.09 12.66
N SER A 91 4.00 1.10 13.27
CA SER A 91 4.69 1.47 14.51
C SER A 91 3.84 2.40 15.38
N GLU A 92 3.80 2.14 16.69
CA GLU A 92 3.24 3.08 17.67
C GLU A 92 4.33 4.07 18.08
N ILE A 93 4.02 5.37 18.01
CA ILE A 93 4.96 6.43 18.37
C ILE A 93 4.57 6.95 19.73
N SER A 94 5.34 6.55 20.74
CA SER A 94 5.34 7.18 22.05
C SER A 94 5.89 8.60 21.89
N GLY A 95 5.08 9.59 22.25
CA GLY A 95 5.51 10.98 22.41
C GLY A 95 6.10 11.20 23.80
#